data_AF-A0A9D0VBQ2-F1
#
_entry.id   AF-A0A9D0VBQ2-F1
#
_cell.length_a   1.000
_cell.length_b   1.000
_cell.length_c   1.000
_cell.angle_alpha   90.00
_cell.angle_beta   90.00
_cell.angle_gamma   90.00
#
_symmetry.space_group_name_H-M   'P 1'
#
loop_
_entity.id
_entity.type
_entity.pdbx_description
1 polymer ?
#
loop_
_entity_poly.entity_id
_entity_poly.type
_entity_poly.pdbx_seq_one_letter_code
_entity_poly.pdbx_strand_id
1 'polypeptide(L)'
;MIGLLLLIVGLAVALSIRGIGPPRASTPVGPGGGWVRVTLWWTANVLVILLLGVMLPLRLFTIAALLLLPILLPWPFTRALLIPLGWVRATYHAARLSSLEWRRDRAGGAAFSGAWALLRQPEPSAADRGWLQARIADAPALSPAHLGALGLLAASRGDLEEARAFLEAIPLFDDRITDPLLLQRALDWLVADAATQGRWARVIELTRGATEISAEALLVAGVAQRVVGHPDAPGDAQLQILWERVPLLRRPDRELLARAGCNAPSGVAEAPPAADGGDPLETALKLYASLLERPSPGGLAAAAAAWERALDELQPWLHARAEQLGARRGVPLEAIRAEIEQSLAAIAEAQGLSLAELSRGGLLSAARDRLREDRLSTIELAAEGLQRRLDAGRWLPAADEAREWLALARLYSEGVRSGGDEVRRLVFRAVHHPLCTLSVELFNHRGERWLSNAMTRWLLIEARAAGDLRAAELQERNLRL
;
A
#
# COMPACT_ATOMS: atom_id res chain seq x y z
N MET A 1 -28.35 48.44 -6.80
CA MET A 1 -28.07 47.20 -7.58
C MET A 1 -26.85 46.43 -7.05
N ILE A 2 -25.68 47.07 -6.91
CA ILE A 2 -24.46 46.44 -6.33
C ILE A 2 -24.71 45.86 -4.92
N GLY A 3 -25.43 46.59 -4.04
CA GLY A 3 -25.76 46.10 -2.70
C GLY A 3 -26.64 44.84 -2.67
N LEU A 4 -27.57 44.70 -3.62
CA LEU A 4 -28.41 43.50 -3.74
C LEU A 4 -27.60 42.30 -4.23
N LEU A 5 -26.65 42.53 -5.14
CA LEU A 5 -25.74 41.50 -5.62
C LEU A 5 -24.84 40.98 -4.50
N LEU A 6 -24.22 41.89 -3.74
CA LEU A 6 -23.38 41.53 -2.59
C LEU A 6 -24.20 40.80 -1.51
N LEU A 7 -25.47 41.15 -1.33
CA LEU A 7 -26.39 40.43 -0.45
C LEU A 7 -26.67 39.00 -0.96
N ILE A 8 -26.92 38.82 -2.26
CA ILE A 8 -27.20 37.49 -2.84
C ILE A 8 -25.95 36.61 -2.80
N VAL A 9 -24.77 37.14 -3.16
CA VAL A 9 -23.49 36.42 -3.05
C VAL A 9 -23.19 36.11 -1.59
N GLY A 10 -23.35 37.08 -0.70
CA GLY A 10 -23.17 36.90 0.73
C GLY A 10 -24.12 35.87 1.33
N LEU A 11 -25.38 35.82 0.88
CA LEU A 11 -26.37 34.84 1.31
C LEU A 11 -26.08 33.45 0.74
N ALA A 12 -25.67 33.34 -0.52
CA ALA A 12 -25.27 32.08 -1.14
C ALA A 12 -24.02 31.50 -0.44
N VAL A 13 -23.02 32.33 -0.17
CA VAL A 13 -21.82 31.97 0.60
C VAL A 13 -22.21 31.60 2.04
N ALA A 14 -23.06 32.38 2.72
CA ALA A 14 -23.49 32.10 4.09
C ALA A 14 -24.34 30.82 4.21
N LEU A 15 -25.19 30.53 3.22
CA LEU A 15 -25.97 29.29 3.15
C LEU A 15 -25.08 28.10 2.81
N SER A 16 -24.09 28.28 1.92
CA SER A 16 -23.05 27.29 1.69
C SER A 16 -22.24 27.02 2.96
N ILE A 17 -21.87 28.04 3.74
CA ILE A 17 -21.13 27.90 5.00
C ILE A 17 -21.99 27.27 6.11
N ARG A 18 -23.25 27.70 6.29
CA ARG A 18 -24.17 27.12 7.29
C ARG A 18 -24.58 25.69 6.96
N GLY A 19 -24.56 25.30 5.69
CA GLY A 19 -24.71 23.91 5.25
C GLY A 19 -23.52 22.99 5.61
N ILE A 20 -22.41 23.56 6.09
CA ILE A 20 -21.22 22.88 6.62
C ILE A 20 -21.34 22.72 8.16
N GLY A 21 -22.56 22.50 8.67
CA GLY A 21 -22.72 21.99 10.03
C GLY A 21 -22.02 20.63 10.18
N PRO A 22 -21.62 20.24 11.41
CA PRO A 22 -21.05 18.92 11.65
C PRO A 22 -22.03 17.86 11.10
N PRO A 23 -21.55 16.87 10.34
CA PRO A 23 -22.42 15.84 9.78
C PRO A 23 -23.17 15.17 10.93
N ARG A 24 -24.51 15.28 10.95
CA ARG A 24 -25.31 14.41 11.80
C ARG A 24 -25.03 12.97 11.35
N ALA A 25 -24.85 12.08 12.31
CA ALA A 25 -24.63 10.65 12.10
C ALA A 25 -25.48 10.18 10.92
N SER A 26 -24.78 9.70 9.90
CA SER A 26 -25.26 9.49 8.54
C SER A 26 -26.49 8.57 8.51
N THR A 27 -27.68 9.15 8.49
CA THR A 27 -28.74 8.55 7.68
C THR A 27 -28.22 8.58 6.25
N PRO A 28 -28.18 7.45 5.51
CA PRO A 28 -27.74 7.43 4.13
C PRO A 28 -28.52 8.51 3.40
N VAL A 29 -27.82 9.57 3.00
CA VAL A 29 -28.45 10.68 2.29
C VAL A 29 -28.93 10.06 0.99
N GLY A 30 -30.25 9.89 0.87
CA GLY A 30 -30.84 9.38 -0.36
C GLY A 30 -30.29 10.18 -1.54
N PRO A 31 -30.08 9.53 -2.70
CA PRO A 31 -29.31 10.08 -3.81
C PRO A 31 -29.73 11.49 -4.27
N GLY A 32 -30.90 12.00 -3.91
CA GLY A 32 -31.38 13.35 -4.31
C GLY A 32 -30.78 14.53 -3.54
N GLY A 33 -30.38 14.40 -2.27
CA GLY A 33 -30.08 15.58 -1.42
C GLY A 33 -28.77 16.30 -1.78
N GLY A 34 -27.76 15.55 -2.21
CA GLY A 34 -26.44 16.09 -2.57
C GLY A 34 -26.48 16.88 -3.88
N TRP A 35 -27.19 16.35 -4.90
CA TRP A 35 -27.27 16.97 -6.22
C TRP A 35 -27.93 18.34 -6.18
N VAL A 36 -29.02 18.51 -5.43
CA VAL A 36 -29.68 19.82 -5.33
C VAL A 36 -28.72 20.90 -4.83
N ARG A 37 -27.87 20.59 -3.84
CA ARG A 37 -26.87 21.56 -3.32
C ARG A 37 -25.79 21.86 -4.34
N VAL A 38 -25.28 20.84 -5.05
CA VAL A 38 -24.26 21.01 -6.09
C VAL A 38 -24.82 21.83 -7.25
N THR A 39 -26.02 21.50 -7.72
CA THR A 39 -26.72 22.24 -8.79
C THR A 39 -26.99 23.67 -8.38
N LEU A 40 -27.51 23.92 -7.17
CA LEU A 40 -27.78 25.27 -6.68
C LEU A 40 -26.49 26.10 -6.56
N TRP A 41 -25.40 25.48 -6.11
CA TRP A 41 -24.10 26.14 -6.03
C TRP A 41 -23.57 26.49 -7.42
N TRP A 42 -23.64 25.56 -8.38
CA TRP A 42 -23.23 25.82 -9.76
C TRP A 42 -24.07 26.90 -10.43
N THR A 43 -25.41 26.85 -10.30
CA THR A 43 -26.29 27.86 -10.89
C THR A 43 -26.05 29.24 -10.29
N ALA A 44 -25.85 29.34 -8.97
CA ALA A 44 -25.50 30.60 -8.33
C ALA A 44 -24.18 31.17 -8.87
N ASN A 45 -23.15 30.33 -9.01
CA ASN A 45 -21.86 30.75 -9.54
C ASN A 45 -21.93 31.20 -11.00
N VAL A 46 -22.62 30.44 -11.87
CA VAL A 46 -22.83 30.82 -13.27
C VAL A 46 -23.56 32.15 -13.37
N LEU A 47 -24.60 32.36 -12.55
CA LEU A 47 -25.35 33.62 -12.52
C LEU A 47 -24.47 34.81 -12.11
N VAL A 48 -23.59 34.62 -11.12
CA VAL A 48 -22.62 35.65 -10.70
C VAL A 48 -21.66 36.00 -11.83
N ILE A 49 -21.10 35.00 -12.54
CA ILE A 49 -20.21 35.23 -13.68
C ILE A 49 -20.93 35.99 -14.79
N LEU A 50 -22.13 35.56 -15.16
CA LEU A 50 -22.92 36.22 -16.21
C LEU A 50 -23.21 37.68 -15.84
N LEU A 51 -23.59 37.94 -14.60
CA LEU A 51 -23.90 39.28 -14.13
C LEU A 51 -22.64 40.17 -14.10
N LEU A 52 -21.49 39.64 -13.69
CA LEU A 52 -20.21 40.34 -13.78
C LEU A 52 -19.82 40.65 -15.22
N GLY A 53 -20.07 39.73 -16.16
CA GLY A 53 -19.77 39.91 -17.58
C GLY A 53 -20.60 41.01 -18.25
N VAL A 54 -21.83 41.23 -17.79
CA VAL A 54 -22.70 42.33 -18.28
C VAL A 54 -22.30 43.67 -17.65
N MET A 55 -21.85 43.66 -16.38
CA MET A 55 -21.62 44.89 -15.61
C MET A 55 -20.21 45.47 -15.71
N LEU A 56 -19.20 44.64 -16.00
CA LEU A 56 -17.81 45.05 -16.00
C LEU A 56 -17.25 45.21 -17.42
N PRO A 57 -16.41 46.23 -17.68
CA PRO A 57 -15.63 46.25 -18.91
C PRO A 57 -14.74 45.01 -18.98
N LEU A 58 -14.49 44.52 -20.19
CA LEU A 58 -13.82 43.22 -20.43
C LEU A 58 -12.56 43.01 -19.57
N ARG A 59 -11.71 44.03 -19.42
CA ARG A 59 -10.49 43.94 -18.60
C ARG A 59 -10.78 43.67 -17.12
N LEU A 60 -11.77 44.36 -16.53
CA LEU A 60 -12.17 44.14 -15.13
C LEU A 60 -12.90 42.81 -14.97
N PHE A 61 -13.68 42.39 -15.97
CA PHE A 61 -14.29 41.07 -15.99
C PHE A 61 -13.22 39.96 -15.99
N THR A 62 -12.16 40.08 -16.80
CA THR A 62 -11.08 39.07 -16.82
C THR A 62 -10.38 38.97 -15.46
N ILE A 63 -10.08 40.11 -14.83
CA ILE A 63 -9.48 40.11 -13.48
C ILE A 63 -10.44 39.48 -12.47
N ALA A 64 -11.72 39.85 -12.50
CA ALA A 64 -12.73 39.28 -11.62
C ALA A 64 -12.90 37.76 -11.84
N ALA A 65 -12.91 37.30 -13.09
CA ALA A 65 -13.02 35.89 -13.43
C ALA A 65 -11.80 35.09 -12.94
N LEU A 66 -10.58 35.63 -13.08
CA LEU A 66 -9.36 35.02 -12.55
C LEU A 66 -9.38 34.94 -11.02
N LEU A 67 -9.87 35.98 -10.34
CA LEU A 67 -10.02 35.99 -8.87
C LEU A 67 -11.12 35.04 -8.38
N LEU A 68 -12.14 34.78 -9.20
CA LEU A 68 -13.21 33.83 -8.88
C LEU A 68 -12.87 32.38 -9.23
N LEU A 69 -11.88 32.14 -10.09
CA LEU A 69 -11.47 30.79 -10.51
C LEU A 69 -11.23 29.83 -9.33
N PRO A 70 -10.56 30.21 -8.22
CA PRO A 70 -10.38 29.34 -7.05
C PRO A 70 -11.69 28.95 -6.35
N ILE A 71 -12.73 29.76 -6.50
CA ILE A 71 -14.06 29.50 -5.94
C ILE A 71 -14.85 28.61 -6.90
N LEU A 72 -14.79 28.89 -8.20
CA LEU A 72 -15.54 28.17 -9.24
C LEU A 72 -15.00 26.77 -9.50
N LEU A 73 -13.67 26.64 -9.49
CA LEU A 73 -12.93 25.42 -9.79
C LEU A 73 -11.91 25.17 -8.67
N PRO A 74 -12.40 24.90 -7.44
CA PRO A 74 -11.53 24.77 -6.28
C PRO A 74 -10.51 23.65 -6.45
N TRP A 75 -10.87 22.56 -7.12
CA TRP A 75 -9.95 21.44 -7.30
C TRP A 75 -8.80 21.73 -8.28
N PRO A 76 -9.03 22.18 -9.53
CA PRO A 76 -7.93 22.59 -10.41
C PRO A 76 -6.98 23.59 -9.77
N PHE A 77 -7.52 24.59 -9.05
CA PHE A 77 -6.71 25.56 -8.32
C PHE A 77 -5.89 24.90 -7.19
N THR A 78 -6.54 24.07 -6.37
CA THR A 78 -5.88 23.32 -5.28
C THR A 78 -4.74 22.45 -5.81
N ARG A 79 -4.99 21.71 -6.89
CA ARG A 79 -4.02 20.78 -7.49
C ARG A 79 -2.86 21.49 -8.19
N ALA A 80 -3.12 22.62 -8.86
CA ALA A 80 -2.10 23.35 -9.60
C ALA A 80 -1.24 24.26 -8.73
N LEU A 81 -1.80 24.80 -7.64
CA LEU A 81 -1.12 25.80 -6.81
C LEU A 81 -0.90 25.33 -5.37
N LEU A 82 -1.96 25.01 -4.63
CA LEU A 82 -1.87 24.79 -3.18
C LEU A 82 -1.08 23.52 -2.81
N ILE A 83 -1.30 22.43 -3.54
CA ILE A 83 -0.59 21.16 -3.31
C ILE A 83 0.91 21.33 -3.60
N PRO A 84 1.35 21.80 -4.79
CA PRO A 84 2.78 22.00 -5.07
C PRO A 84 3.48 22.95 -4.09
N LEU A 85 2.78 23.97 -3.59
CA LEU A 85 3.32 24.90 -2.58
C LEU A 85 3.36 24.31 -1.15
N GLY A 86 2.79 23.13 -0.95
CA GLY A 86 2.76 22.47 0.35
C GLY A 86 1.89 23.17 1.40
N TRP A 87 0.89 23.95 0.98
CA TRP A 87 0.00 24.68 1.91
C TRP A 87 -1.11 23.76 2.44
N VAL A 88 -0.80 22.99 3.47
CA VAL A 88 -1.66 21.91 4.00
C VAL A 88 -3.07 22.37 4.35
N ARG A 89 -3.19 23.38 5.21
CA ARG A 89 -4.51 23.83 5.72
C ARG A 89 -5.35 24.47 4.62
N ALA A 90 -4.72 25.29 3.75
CA ALA A 90 -5.40 25.89 2.61
C ALA A 90 -5.90 24.81 1.64
N THR A 91 -5.06 23.81 1.36
CA THR A 91 -5.41 22.65 0.53
C THR A 91 -6.59 21.88 1.12
N TYR A 92 -6.58 21.58 2.42
CA TYR A 92 -7.68 20.90 3.11
C TYR A 92 -8.99 21.69 2.95
N HIS A 93 -8.97 22.99 3.24
CA HIS A 93 -10.18 23.81 3.16
C HIS A 93 -10.69 23.97 1.73
N ALA A 94 -9.80 24.15 0.75
CA ALA A 94 -10.16 24.24 -0.65
C ALA A 94 -10.71 22.92 -1.21
N ALA A 95 -10.07 21.78 -0.89
CA ALA A 95 -10.55 20.46 -1.27
C ALA A 95 -11.92 20.13 -0.65
N ARG A 96 -12.22 20.65 0.55
CA ARG A 96 -13.55 20.51 1.16
C ARG A 96 -14.65 21.23 0.36
N LEU A 97 -14.31 22.26 -0.41
CA LEU A 97 -15.23 22.95 -1.32
C LEU A 97 -15.39 22.19 -2.66
N SER A 98 -14.44 21.32 -3.01
CA SER A 98 -14.44 20.48 -4.22
C SER A 98 -15.42 19.31 -4.15
N SER A 99 -16.70 19.63 -4.08
CA SER A 99 -17.79 18.65 -3.95
C SER A 99 -17.97 17.73 -5.16
N LEU A 100 -17.41 18.08 -6.33
CA LEU A 100 -17.49 17.27 -7.55
C LEU A 100 -16.49 16.13 -7.53
N GLU A 101 -15.23 16.43 -7.18
CA GLU A 101 -14.15 15.45 -7.15
C GLU A 101 -14.21 14.54 -5.94
N TRP A 102 -14.52 15.09 -4.76
CA TRP A 102 -14.64 14.34 -3.51
C TRP A 102 -16.11 14.10 -3.14
N ARG A 103 -16.92 13.74 -4.13
CA ARG A 103 -18.38 13.67 -3.97
C ARG A 103 -18.80 12.57 -3.00
N ARG A 104 -18.06 11.46 -2.97
CA ARG A 104 -18.35 10.29 -2.13
C ARG A 104 -17.82 10.50 -0.71
N ASP A 105 -16.71 11.21 -0.58
CA ASP A 105 -16.07 11.44 0.71
C ASP A 105 -15.36 12.81 0.79
N ARG A 106 -16.14 13.87 1.05
CA ARG A 106 -15.61 15.24 1.11
C ARG A 106 -14.61 15.46 2.25
N ALA A 107 -14.88 14.85 3.41
CA ALA A 107 -14.06 15.04 4.59
C ALA A 107 -12.72 14.29 4.46
N GLY A 108 -12.78 13.01 4.06
CA GLY A 108 -11.58 12.24 3.81
C GLY A 108 -10.80 12.74 2.61
N GLY A 109 -11.47 13.18 1.54
CA GLY A 109 -10.83 13.79 0.37
C GLY A 109 -10.06 15.07 0.71
N ALA A 110 -10.60 15.89 1.60
CA ALA A 110 -9.90 17.06 2.14
C ALA A 110 -8.68 16.67 2.98
N ALA A 111 -8.81 15.68 3.87
CA ALA A 111 -7.70 15.16 4.66
C ALA A 111 -6.58 14.58 3.78
N PHE A 112 -6.95 13.77 2.79
CA PHE A 112 -6.05 13.18 1.79
C PHE A 112 -5.30 14.25 1.01
N SER A 113 -6.02 15.25 0.50
CA SER A 113 -5.41 16.36 -0.25
C SER A 113 -4.45 17.17 0.63
N GLY A 114 -4.81 17.43 1.89
CA GLY A 114 -3.94 18.08 2.86
C GLY A 114 -2.67 17.27 3.13
N ALA A 115 -2.78 15.96 3.32
CA ALA A 115 -1.63 15.07 3.49
C ALA A 115 -0.76 15.00 2.21
N TRP A 116 -1.37 15.08 1.04
CA TRP A 116 -0.65 15.18 -0.22
C TRP A 116 0.15 16.49 -0.34
N ALA A 117 -0.42 17.62 0.06
CA ALA A 117 0.31 18.89 0.15
C ALA A 117 1.46 18.80 1.18
N LEU A 118 1.26 18.11 2.31
CA LEU A 118 2.31 17.93 3.31
C LEU A 118 3.56 17.26 2.73
N LEU A 119 3.38 16.27 1.86
CA LEU A 119 4.49 15.58 1.15
C LEU A 119 5.22 16.46 0.12
N ARG A 120 4.71 17.66 -0.19
CA ARG A 120 5.40 18.62 -1.07
C ARG A 120 6.28 19.61 -0.30
N GLN A 121 6.19 19.63 1.03
CA GLN A 121 7.10 20.41 1.85
C GLN A 121 8.48 19.73 1.85
N PRO A 122 9.58 20.50 1.71
CA PRO A 122 10.94 19.96 1.84
C PRO A 122 11.15 19.29 3.20
N GLU A 123 10.62 19.92 4.26
CA GLU A 123 10.59 19.41 5.62
C GLU A 123 9.13 19.41 6.12
N PRO A 124 8.47 18.25 6.18
CA PRO A 124 7.08 18.16 6.61
C PRO A 124 6.85 18.72 8.03
N SER A 125 6.04 19.77 8.13
CA SER A 125 5.69 20.44 9.37
C SER A 125 4.99 19.50 10.36
N ALA A 126 5.59 19.29 11.53
CA ALA A 126 4.99 18.50 12.61
C ALA A 126 3.64 19.07 13.08
N ALA A 127 3.49 20.40 13.06
CA ALA A 127 2.25 21.07 13.44
C ALA A 127 1.11 20.79 12.44
N ASP A 128 1.40 20.78 11.14
CA ASP A 128 0.40 20.45 10.12
C ASP A 128 0.06 18.96 10.12
N ARG A 129 1.05 18.09 10.38
CA ARG A 129 0.83 16.64 10.58
C ARG A 129 -0.10 16.38 11.76
N GLY A 130 0.19 16.94 12.93
CA GLY A 130 -0.64 16.79 14.12
C GLY A 130 -2.05 17.35 13.92
N TRP A 131 -2.18 18.47 13.22
CA TRP A 131 -3.47 19.04 12.85
C TRP A 131 -4.28 18.11 11.94
N LEU A 132 -3.68 17.54 10.88
CA LEU A 132 -4.36 16.57 10.01
C LEU A 132 -4.76 15.31 10.76
N GLN A 133 -3.89 14.79 11.63
CA GLN A 133 -4.18 13.61 12.44
C GLN A 133 -5.37 13.85 13.37
N ALA A 134 -5.44 15.03 14.01
CA ALA A 134 -6.61 15.43 14.80
C ALA A 134 -7.88 15.50 13.95
N ARG A 135 -7.81 16.05 12.72
CA ARG A 135 -8.96 16.07 11.79
C ARG A 135 -9.46 14.69 11.39
N ILE A 136 -8.55 13.73 11.24
CA ILE A 136 -8.91 12.33 10.95
C ILE A 136 -9.51 11.67 12.21
N ALA A 137 -8.94 11.91 13.39
CA ALA A 137 -9.43 11.37 14.66
C ALA A 137 -10.82 11.92 15.04
N ASP A 138 -11.11 13.18 14.70
CA ASP A 138 -12.41 13.82 14.90
C ASP A 138 -13.48 13.36 13.89
N ALA A 139 -13.11 12.57 12.88
CA ALA A 139 -14.06 12.10 11.87
C ALA A 139 -15.03 11.08 12.49
N PRO A 140 -16.33 11.10 12.12
CA PRO A 140 -17.33 10.19 12.69
C PRO A 140 -17.14 8.73 12.26
N ALA A 141 -16.42 8.49 11.15
CA ALA A 141 -16.05 7.18 10.66
C ALA A 141 -14.81 7.28 9.76
N LEU A 142 -14.00 6.24 9.75
CA LEU A 142 -12.80 6.13 8.94
C LEU A 142 -13.14 5.70 7.51
N SER A 143 -13.02 6.63 6.58
CA SER A 143 -13.32 6.44 5.16
C SER A 143 -12.11 5.94 4.36
N PRO A 144 -12.29 5.52 3.09
CA PRO A 144 -11.16 5.19 2.21
C PRO A 144 -10.15 6.35 2.08
N ALA A 145 -10.62 7.59 1.91
CA ALA A 145 -9.70 8.71 1.75
C ALA A 145 -9.04 9.15 3.07
N HIS A 146 -9.69 8.96 4.22
CA HIS A 146 -9.00 9.09 5.51
C HIS A 146 -7.91 8.04 5.66
N LEU A 147 -8.15 6.79 5.23
CA LEU A 147 -7.13 5.73 5.23
C LEU A 147 -5.94 6.09 4.32
N GLY A 148 -6.22 6.59 3.12
CA GLY A 148 -5.18 7.13 2.25
C GLY A 148 -4.41 8.30 2.87
N ALA A 149 -5.10 9.19 3.60
CA ALA A 149 -4.46 10.29 4.31
C ALA A 149 -3.52 9.78 5.41
N LEU A 150 -3.93 8.75 6.17
CA LEU A 150 -3.07 8.08 7.16
C LEU A 150 -1.83 7.48 6.48
N GLY A 151 -1.98 6.85 5.31
CA GLY A 151 -0.87 6.35 4.52
C GLY A 151 0.13 7.44 4.12
N LEU A 152 -0.35 8.58 3.61
CA LEU A 152 0.52 9.72 3.26
C LEU A 152 1.16 10.37 4.50
N LEU A 153 0.48 10.38 5.65
CA LEU A 153 1.05 10.86 6.91
C LEU A 153 2.16 9.93 7.42
N ALA A 154 2.00 8.61 7.28
CA ALA A 154 3.05 7.64 7.55
C ALA A 154 4.27 7.84 6.63
N ALA A 155 4.04 8.01 5.33
CA ALA A 155 5.11 8.31 4.37
C ALA A 155 5.86 9.60 4.73
N SER A 156 5.15 10.64 5.20
CA SER A 156 5.78 11.90 5.61
C SER A 156 6.72 11.73 6.82
N ARG A 157 6.55 10.66 7.61
CA ARG A 157 7.41 10.29 8.75
C ARG A 157 8.58 9.40 8.36
N GLY A 158 8.64 8.94 7.10
CA GLY A 158 9.58 7.91 6.65
C GLY A 158 9.10 6.48 6.91
N ASP A 159 7.90 6.29 7.47
CA ASP A 159 7.32 4.95 7.66
C ASP A 159 6.63 4.50 6.35
N LEU A 160 7.45 4.03 5.41
CA LEU A 160 6.99 3.60 4.09
C LEU A 160 6.24 2.26 4.15
N GLU A 161 6.47 1.44 5.16
CA GLU A 161 5.76 0.17 5.32
C GLU A 161 4.32 0.39 5.75
N GLU A 162 4.10 1.23 6.77
CA GLU A 162 2.76 1.60 7.20
C GLU A 162 2.02 2.35 6.07
N ALA A 163 2.72 3.24 5.34
CA ALA A 163 2.16 3.93 4.19
C ALA A 163 1.66 2.94 3.11
N ARG A 164 2.49 1.95 2.76
CA ARG A 164 2.14 0.91 1.80
C ARG A 164 0.92 0.12 2.26
N ALA A 165 0.91 -0.33 3.51
CA ALA A 165 -0.19 -1.11 4.07
C ALA A 165 -1.53 -0.37 3.96
N PHE A 166 -1.57 0.92 4.32
CA PHE A 166 -2.78 1.73 4.19
C PHE A 166 -3.23 1.94 2.74
N LEU A 167 -2.29 2.19 1.83
CA LEU A 167 -2.61 2.47 0.43
C LEU A 167 -3.04 1.21 -0.34
N GLU A 168 -2.44 0.04 -0.03
CA GLU A 168 -2.85 -1.26 -0.58
C GLU A 168 -4.24 -1.69 -0.13
N ALA A 169 -4.74 -1.15 0.99
CA ALA A 169 -6.08 -1.44 1.48
C ALA A 169 -7.18 -0.65 0.78
N ILE A 170 -6.88 0.45 0.07
CA ILE A 170 -7.88 1.32 -0.56
C ILE A 170 -8.75 0.56 -1.60
N PRO A 171 -8.20 -0.31 -2.47
CA PRO A 171 -9.01 -1.12 -3.39
C PRO A 171 -9.92 -2.16 -2.71
N LEU A 172 -9.75 -2.41 -1.40
CA LEU A 172 -10.63 -3.31 -0.66
C LEU A 172 -11.97 -2.67 -0.30
N PHE A 173 -12.11 -1.35 -0.43
CA PHE A 173 -13.38 -0.65 -0.21
C PHE A 173 -14.29 -0.76 -1.43
N ASP A 174 -15.61 -0.65 -1.23
CA ASP A 174 -16.58 -0.66 -2.32
C ASP A 174 -16.36 0.49 -3.33
N ASP A 175 -16.28 0.18 -4.63
CA ASP A 175 -16.08 1.15 -5.72
C ASP A 175 -17.15 2.26 -5.76
N ARG A 176 -18.32 2.04 -5.15
CA ARG A 176 -19.40 3.04 -5.04
C ARG A 176 -19.07 4.13 -4.02
N ILE A 177 -18.24 3.85 -3.03
CA ILE A 177 -17.82 4.80 -1.98
C ILE A 177 -16.41 5.34 -2.20
N THR A 178 -15.55 4.61 -2.91
CA THR A 178 -14.16 5.02 -3.16
C THR A 178 -14.10 6.01 -4.33
N ASP A 179 -13.53 7.19 -4.14
CA ASP A 179 -13.36 8.16 -5.23
C ASP A 179 -12.26 7.68 -6.22
N PRO A 180 -12.48 7.69 -7.55
CA PRO A 180 -11.51 7.18 -8.53
C PRO A 180 -10.14 7.87 -8.47
N LEU A 181 -10.14 9.16 -8.15
CA LEU A 181 -8.92 9.93 -7.94
C LEU A 181 -8.08 9.40 -6.78
N LEU A 182 -8.71 8.92 -5.70
CA LEU A 182 -8.01 8.30 -4.58
C LEU A 182 -7.33 7.00 -5.02
N LEU A 183 -8.06 6.13 -5.74
CA LEU A 183 -7.52 4.87 -6.26
C LEU A 183 -6.32 5.12 -7.18
N GLN A 184 -6.46 6.05 -8.12
CA GLN A 184 -5.36 6.43 -9.01
C GLN A 184 -4.13 6.90 -8.21
N ARG A 185 -4.32 7.75 -7.20
CA ARG A 185 -3.19 8.30 -6.42
C ARG A 185 -2.54 7.28 -5.50
N ALA A 186 -3.32 6.38 -4.91
CA ALA A 186 -2.81 5.27 -4.14
C ALA A 186 -1.97 4.34 -5.03
N LEU A 187 -2.48 3.99 -6.22
CA LEU A 187 -1.75 3.18 -7.19
C LEU A 187 -0.48 3.86 -7.68
N ASP A 188 -0.53 5.15 -8.02
CA ASP A 188 0.64 5.94 -8.42
C ASP A 188 1.74 5.88 -7.36
N TRP A 189 1.36 6.02 -6.08
CA TRP A 189 2.30 5.94 -4.97
C TRP A 189 2.89 4.54 -4.82
N LEU A 190 2.06 3.49 -4.87
CA LEU A 190 2.50 2.10 -4.73
C LEU A 190 3.43 1.66 -5.88
N VAL A 191 3.13 2.09 -7.10
CA VAL A 191 3.98 1.86 -8.28
C VAL A 191 5.32 2.56 -8.12
N ALA A 192 5.33 3.83 -7.68
CA ALA A 192 6.56 4.55 -7.44
C ALA A 192 7.39 3.90 -6.33
N ASP A 193 6.78 3.55 -5.20
CA ASP A 193 7.45 2.88 -4.08
C ASP A 193 8.05 1.53 -4.50
N ALA A 194 7.28 0.67 -5.19
CA ALA A 194 7.79 -0.60 -5.71
C ALA A 194 8.96 -0.41 -6.70
N ALA A 195 8.87 0.58 -7.59
CA ALA A 195 9.95 0.90 -8.52
C ALA A 195 11.22 1.40 -7.81
N THR A 196 11.10 2.23 -6.77
CA THR A 196 12.26 2.70 -5.99
C THR A 196 12.98 1.58 -5.27
N GLN A 197 12.27 0.50 -4.92
CA GLN A 197 12.84 -0.70 -4.31
C GLN A 197 13.34 -1.73 -5.33
N GLY A 198 13.26 -1.42 -6.63
CA GLY A 198 13.63 -2.37 -7.69
C GLY A 198 12.68 -3.57 -7.81
N ARG A 199 11.49 -3.53 -7.21
CA ARG A 199 10.48 -4.60 -7.24
C ARG A 199 9.65 -4.53 -8.52
N TRP A 200 10.31 -4.69 -9.67
CA TRP A 200 9.69 -4.52 -10.99
C TRP A 200 8.53 -5.49 -11.26
N ALA A 201 8.61 -6.73 -10.77
CA ALA A 201 7.50 -7.68 -10.86
C ALA A 201 6.23 -7.16 -10.15
N ARG A 202 6.40 -6.52 -8.98
CA ARG A 202 5.29 -5.92 -8.22
C ARG A 202 4.67 -4.73 -8.96
N VAL A 203 5.47 -3.92 -9.65
CA VAL A 203 4.94 -2.84 -10.51
C VAL A 203 4.00 -3.40 -11.58
N ILE A 204 4.39 -4.49 -12.24
CA ILE A 204 3.56 -5.16 -13.26
C ILE A 204 2.27 -5.69 -12.63
N GLU A 205 2.36 -6.33 -11.46
CA GLU A 205 1.20 -6.85 -10.73
C GLU A 205 0.21 -5.74 -10.36
N LEU A 206 0.70 -4.64 -9.78
CA LEU A 206 -0.12 -3.50 -9.35
C LEU A 206 -0.87 -2.83 -10.51
N THR A 207 -0.26 -2.78 -11.69
CA THR A 207 -0.84 -2.12 -12.87
C THR A 207 -1.67 -3.06 -13.75
N ARG A 208 -1.61 -4.38 -13.52
CA ARG A 208 -2.37 -5.37 -14.29
C ARG A 208 -3.87 -5.25 -13.98
N GLY A 209 -4.65 -4.88 -14.99
CA GLY A 209 -6.12 -4.79 -14.88
C GLY A 209 -6.63 -3.56 -14.13
N ALA A 210 -5.75 -2.65 -13.70
CA ALA A 210 -6.18 -1.39 -13.11
C ALA A 210 -6.82 -0.49 -14.18
N THR A 211 -7.99 0.06 -13.87
CA THR A 211 -8.73 0.96 -14.76
C THR A 211 -8.30 2.42 -14.61
N GLU A 212 -7.89 2.80 -13.40
CA GLU A 212 -7.55 4.17 -13.01
C GLU A 212 -6.04 4.35 -12.89
N ILE A 213 -5.31 4.25 -14.01
CA ILE A 213 -3.83 4.37 -14.03
C ILE A 213 -3.44 5.75 -14.58
N SER A 214 -2.49 6.43 -13.94
CA SER A 214 -1.91 7.67 -14.47
C SER A 214 -0.94 7.40 -15.64
N ALA A 215 -0.63 8.44 -16.41
CA ALA A 215 0.39 8.34 -17.46
C ALA A 215 1.77 8.01 -16.87
N GLU A 216 2.07 8.55 -15.69
CA GLU A 216 3.28 8.28 -14.93
C GLU A 216 3.40 6.79 -14.57
N ALA A 217 2.36 6.20 -13.98
CA ALA A 217 2.35 4.80 -13.59
C ALA A 217 2.38 3.85 -14.81
N LEU A 218 1.71 4.22 -15.93
CA LEU A 218 1.79 3.46 -17.18
C LEU A 218 3.21 3.44 -17.77
N LEU A 219 3.92 4.57 -17.74
CA LEU A 219 5.31 4.63 -18.18
C LEU A 219 6.19 3.71 -17.32
N VAL A 220 6.05 3.79 -15.99
CA VAL A 220 6.83 2.96 -15.05
C VAL A 220 6.51 1.47 -15.23
N ALA A 221 5.25 1.11 -15.50
CA ALA A 221 4.86 -0.25 -15.83
C ALA A 221 5.51 -0.75 -17.13
N GLY A 222 5.55 0.08 -18.18
CA GLY A 222 6.24 -0.26 -19.42
C GLY A 222 7.75 -0.49 -19.21
N VAL A 223 8.38 0.34 -18.39
CA VAL A 223 9.79 0.16 -17.98
C VAL A 223 9.96 -1.15 -17.21
N ALA A 224 9.09 -1.43 -16.24
CA ALA A 224 9.14 -2.65 -15.44
C ALA A 224 9.00 -3.91 -16.31
N GLN A 225 8.08 -3.90 -17.28
CA GLN A 225 7.91 -5.00 -18.23
C GLN A 225 9.18 -5.28 -19.03
N ARG A 226 9.92 -4.23 -19.47
CA ARG A 226 11.19 -4.42 -20.16
C ARG A 226 12.28 -4.96 -19.26
N VAL A 227 12.42 -4.40 -18.05
CA VAL A 227 13.44 -4.83 -17.08
C VAL A 227 13.26 -6.29 -16.68
N VAL A 228 12.01 -6.75 -16.56
CA VAL A 228 11.68 -8.15 -16.25
C VAL A 228 11.75 -9.07 -17.48
N GLY A 229 11.80 -8.52 -18.70
CA GLY A 229 11.75 -9.31 -19.93
C GLY A 229 10.37 -9.91 -20.22
N HIS A 230 9.28 -9.21 -19.85
CA HIS A 230 7.92 -9.66 -20.10
C HIS A 230 7.65 -9.77 -21.62
N PRO A 231 6.94 -10.81 -22.11
CA PRO A 231 6.71 -11.00 -23.55
C PRO A 231 5.98 -9.83 -24.21
N ASP A 232 5.06 -9.21 -23.47
CA ASP A 232 4.30 -8.03 -23.93
C ASP A 232 5.00 -6.69 -23.65
N ALA A 233 6.31 -6.68 -23.39
CA ALA A 233 7.00 -5.46 -23.04
C ALA A 233 7.02 -4.44 -24.21
N PRO A 234 6.78 -3.14 -23.94
CA PRO A 234 6.70 -2.15 -25.00
C PRO A 234 8.06 -1.92 -25.67
N GLY A 235 8.04 -1.68 -26.99
CA GLY A 235 9.23 -1.26 -27.74
C GLY A 235 9.64 0.19 -27.44
N ASP A 236 10.80 0.61 -27.96
CA ASP A 236 11.36 1.96 -27.73
C ASP A 236 10.37 3.07 -28.11
N ALA A 237 9.73 2.97 -29.27
CA ALA A 237 8.76 3.94 -29.75
C ALA A 237 7.53 4.04 -28.84
N GLN A 238 7.05 2.92 -28.30
CA GLN A 238 5.92 2.90 -27.38
C GLN A 238 6.29 3.52 -26.03
N LEU A 239 7.48 3.24 -25.48
CA LEU A 239 7.97 3.91 -24.28
C LEU A 239 8.15 5.43 -24.49
N GLN A 240 8.62 5.85 -25.66
CA GLN A 240 8.71 7.27 -26.01
C GLN A 240 7.33 7.94 -26.01
N ILE A 241 6.31 7.30 -26.61
CA ILE A 241 4.92 7.80 -26.57
C ILE A 241 4.41 7.89 -25.13
N LEU A 242 4.66 6.87 -24.30
CA LEU A 242 4.28 6.90 -22.88
C LEU A 242 4.98 8.04 -22.13
N TRP A 243 6.26 8.28 -22.39
CA TRP A 243 7.01 9.39 -21.79
C TRP A 243 6.49 10.76 -22.23
N GLU A 244 6.12 10.91 -23.49
CA GLU A 244 5.55 12.17 -24.00
C GLU A 244 4.18 12.49 -23.40
N ARG A 245 3.40 11.46 -23.05
CA ARG A 245 2.10 11.61 -22.35
C ARG A 245 2.24 12.04 -20.89
N VAL A 246 3.41 11.87 -20.28
CA VAL A 246 3.65 12.38 -18.92
C VAL A 246 3.70 13.91 -18.95
N PRO A 247 2.94 14.62 -18.09
CA PRO A 247 2.96 16.08 -18.03
C PRO A 247 4.38 16.62 -17.88
N LEU A 248 4.71 17.67 -18.64
CA LEU A 248 6.08 18.21 -18.76
C LEU A 248 6.79 18.43 -17.41
N LEU A 249 6.08 19.01 -16.43
CA LEU A 249 6.60 19.28 -15.08
C LEU A 249 6.84 18.04 -14.21
N ARG A 250 6.49 16.86 -14.73
CA ARG A 250 6.57 15.57 -14.03
C ARG A 250 7.30 14.51 -14.85
N ARG A 251 7.88 14.89 -15.99
CA ARG A 251 8.60 13.94 -16.83
C ARG A 251 9.80 13.42 -16.05
N PRO A 252 9.93 12.09 -15.88
CA PRO A 252 11.12 11.53 -15.27
C PRO A 252 12.32 11.78 -16.18
N ASP A 253 13.50 11.83 -15.57
CA ASP A 253 14.76 11.97 -16.29
C ASP A 253 14.91 10.87 -17.33
N ARG A 254 15.48 11.23 -18.49
CA ARG A 254 15.71 10.28 -19.60
C ARG A 254 16.57 9.08 -19.19
N GLU A 255 17.30 9.18 -18.08
CA GLU A 255 18.05 8.07 -17.50
C GLU A 255 17.19 6.84 -17.15
N LEU A 256 15.94 7.04 -16.72
CA LEU A 256 15.03 5.93 -16.45
C LEU A 256 14.76 5.11 -17.72
N LEU A 257 14.60 5.81 -18.86
CA LEU A 257 14.44 5.17 -20.17
C LEU A 257 15.72 4.48 -20.63
N ALA A 258 16.87 5.10 -20.40
CA ALA A 258 18.17 4.51 -20.74
C ALA A 258 18.42 3.20 -19.97
N ARG A 259 18.11 3.16 -18.67
CA ARG A 259 18.20 1.93 -17.85
C ARG A 259 17.31 0.81 -18.38
N ALA A 260 16.11 1.13 -18.84
CA ALA A 260 15.22 0.17 -19.48
C ALA A 260 15.80 -0.40 -20.79
N GLY A 261 16.58 0.40 -21.53
CA GLY A 261 17.24 -0.01 -22.76
C GLY A 261 18.52 -0.85 -22.54
N CYS A 262 19.25 -0.62 -21.45
CA CYS A 262 20.48 -1.36 -21.14
C CYS A 262 20.21 -2.76 -20.55
N ASN A 263 19.09 -2.94 -19.87
CA ASN A 263 18.71 -4.22 -19.23
C ASN A 263 17.87 -5.11 -20.16
N ALA A 264 18.28 -5.25 -21.43
CA ALA A 264 17.85 -6.42 -22.19
C ALA A 264 18.26 -7.66 -21.37
N PRO A 265 17.34 -8.62 -21.12
CA PRO A 265 17.57 -9.70 -20.17
C PRO A 265 18.89 -10.39 -20.50
N SER A 266 19.92 -10.10 -19.70
CA SER A 266 21.18 -10.82 -19.75
C SER A 266 20.80 -12.25 -19.40
N GLY A 267 21.02 -13.15 -20.35
CA GLY A 267 20.53 -14.52 -20.32
C GLY A 267 20.79 -15.18 -18.97
N VAL A 268 19.82 -16.02 -18.57
CA VAL A 268 19.89 -17.06 -17.53
C VAL A 268 21.24 -17.04 -16.80
N ALA A 269 21.25 -16.48 -15.59
CA ALA A 269 22.42 -16.44 -14.72
C ALA A 269 23.14 -17.79 -14.81
N GLU A 270 24.33 -17.75 -15.42
CA GLU A 270 25.13 -18.92 -15.69
C GLU A 270 25.33 -19.66 -14.37
N ALA A 271 24.93 -20.92 -14.33
CA ALA A 271 25.01 -21.72 -13.11
C ALA A 271 26.44 -21.59 -12.56
N PRO A 272 26.63 -21.31 -11.25
CA PRO A 272 27.96 -21.17 -10.69
C PRO A 272 28.78 -22.40 -11.08
N PRO A 273 30.05 -22.22 -11.52
CA PRO A 273 30.86 -23.31 -12.03
C PRO A 273 30.89 -24.45 -11.01
N ALA A 274 30.70 -25.68 -11.49
CA ALA A 274 30.77 -26.87 -10.65
C ALA A 274 32.10 -26.86 -9.89
N ALA A 275 32.04 -27.02 -8.56
CA ALA A 275 33.21 -26.90 -7.70
C ALA A 275 34.26 -27.97 -8.06
N ASP A 276 35.43 -27.52 -8.52
CA ASP A 276 36.61 -28.35 -8.77
C ASP A 276 37.20 -28.83 -7.44
N GLY A 277 37.02 -30.12 -7.10
CA GLY A 277 37.88 -30.98 -6.25
C GLY A 277 38.44 -30.49 -4.90
N GLY A 278 38.08 -29.30 -4.40
CA GLY A 278 38.63 -28.70 -3.18
C GLY A 278 37.97 -29.19 -1.89
N ASP A 279 38.48 -28.72 -0.75
CA ASP A 279 37.92 -28.96 0.59
C ASP A 279 36.42 -28.57 0.61
N PRO A 280 35.50 -29.51 0.95
CA PRO A 280 34.07 -29.24 0.98
C PRO A 280 33.68 -28.11 1.93
N LEU A 281 34.37 -27.96 3.07
CA LEU A 281 34.11 -26.88 4.01
C LEU A 281 34.49 -25.52 3.41
N GLU A 282 35.67 -25.42 2.80
CA GLU A 282 36.11 -24.20 2.14
C GLU A 282 35.15 -23.81 1.02
N THR A 283 34.66 -24.79 0.26
CA THR A 283 33.66 -24.59 -0.79
C THR A 283 32.34 -24.07 -0.23
N ALA A 284 31.82 -24.67 0.85
CA ALA A 284 30.60 -24.24 1.51
C ALA A 284 30.71 -22.79 2.02
N LEU A 285 31.83 -22.44 2.66
CA LEU A 285 32.10 -21.09 3.16
C LEU A 285 32.19 -20.05 2.02
N LYS A 286 32.87 -20.37 0.91
CA LYS A 286 32.98 -19.48 -0.26
C LYS A 286 31.62 -19.22 -0.91
N LEU A 287 30.81 -20.26 -1.10
CA LEU A 287 29.48 -20.14 -1.69
C LEU A 287 28.54 -19.38 -0.75
N TYR A 288 28.63 -19.62 0.56
CA TYR A 288 27.86 -18.89 1.56
C TYR A 288 28.25 -17.41 1.61
N ALA A 289 29.55 -17.07 1.55
CA ALA A 289 30.00 -15.68 1.45
C ALA A 289 29.51 -15.00 0.16
N SER A 290 29.60 -15.70 -0.98
CA SER A 290 29.07 -15.21 -2.27
C SER A 290 27.56 -14.99 -2.22
N LEU A 291 26.83 -15.86 -1.52
CA LEU A 291 25.40 -15.73 -1.30
C LEU A 291 25.06 -14.49 -0.46
N LEU A 292 25.86 -14.17 0.56
CA LEU A 292 25.67 -12.95 1.36
C LEU A 292 25.91 -11.69 0.53
N GLU A 293 26.88 -11.71 -0.39
CA GLU A 293 27.15 -10.58 -1.28
C GLU A 293 26.09 -10.41 -2.37
N ARG A 294 25.63 -11.52 -2.96
CA ARG A 294 24.68 -11.55 -4.09
C ARG A 294 23.65 -12.64 -3.90
N PRO A 295 22.60 -12.37 -3.10
CA PRO A 295 21.57 -13.36 -2.85
C PRO A 295 20.85 -13.75 -4.13
N SER A 296 20.75 -15.04 -4.35
CA SER A 296 20.03 -15.57 -5.51
C SER A 296 19.47 -16.96 -5.17
N PRO A 297 18.36 -17.36 -5.84
CA PRO A 297 17.82 -18.70 -5.65
C PRO A 297 18.85 -19.81 -5.94
N GLY A 298 19.63 -19.65 -7.02
CA GLY A 298 20.69 -20.59 -7.39
C GLY A 298 21.86 -20.62 -6.40
N GLY A 299 22.30 -19.45 -5.92
CA GLY A 299 23.33 -19.36 -4.88
C GLY A 299 22.89 -19.99 -3.56
N LEU A 300 21.61 -19.84 -3.19
CA LEU A 300 21.05 -20.41 -1.96
C LEU A 300 21.04 -21.94 -2.02
N ALA A 301 20.60 -22.50 -3.16
CA ALA A 301 20.66 -23.93 -3.42
C ALA A 301 22.09 -24.48 -3.45
N ALA A 302 23.02 -23.76 -4.10
CA ALA A 302 24.42 -24.17 -4.15
C ALA A 302 25.08 -24.15 -2.77
N ALA A 303 24.85 -23.11 -1.97
CA ALA A 303 25.38 -23.00 -0.62
C ALA A 303 24.84 -24.12 0.30
N ALA A 304 23.54 -24.39 0.25
CA ALA A 304 22.95 -25.46 1.04
C ALA A 304 23.49 -26.85 0.66
N ALA A 305 23.58 -27.16 -0.64
CA ALA A 305 24.15 -28.43 -1.10
C ALA A 305 25.65 -28.58 -0.78
N ALA A 306 26.40 -27.47 -0.73
CA ALA A 306 27.79 -27.49 -0.28
C ALA A 306 27.90 -27.72 1.22
N TRP A 307 27.04 -27.09 2.02
CA TRP A 307 26.98 -27.33 3.47
C TRP A 307 26.57 -28.75 3.83
N GLU A 308 25.63 -29.36 3.10
CA GLU A 308 25.27 -30.77 3.30
C GLU A 308 26.47 -31.69 3.17
N ARG A 309 27.26 -31.52 2.10
CA ARG A 309 28.50 -32.29 1.88
C ARG A 309 29.55 -32.00 2.96
N ALA A 310 29.71 -30.74 3.34
CA ALA A 310 30.68 -30.34 4.36
C ALA A 310 30.32 -30.89 5.75
N LEU A 311 29.03 -30.98 6.10
CA LEU A 311 28.59 -31.45 7.41
C LEU A 311 28.95 -32.92 7.65
N ASP A 312 28.86 -33.76 6.62
CA ASP A 312 29.23 -35.18 6.70
C ASP A 312 30.73 -35.35 7.01
N GLU A 313 31.57 -34.49 6.45
CA GLU A 313 33.04 -34.51 6.65
C GLU A 313 33.49 -33.78 7.93
N LEU A 314 32.68 -32.83 8.42
CA LEU A 314 32.95 -32.07 9.64
C LEU A 314 32.83 -32.92 10.90
N GLN A 315 32.03 -33.98 10.89
CA GLN A 315 31.72 -34.75 12.10
C GLN A 315 32.97 -35.36 12.79
N PRO A 316 33.88 -36.06 12.07
CA PRO A 316 35.13 -36.53 12.67
C PRO A 316 36.01 -35.39 13.19
N TRP A 317 36.09 -34.28 12.46
CA TRP A 317 36.90 -33.13 12.84
C TRP A 317 36.38 -32.44 14.12
N LEU A 318 35.06 -32.22 14.19
CA LEU A 318 34.40 -31.65 15.36
C LEU A 318 34.58 -32.53 16.60
N HIS A 319 34.54 -33.85 16.42
CA HIS A 319 34.79 -34.80 17.51
C HIS A 319 36.23 -34.68 18.02
N ALA A 320 37.21 -34.76 17.13
CA ALA A 320 38.62 -34.62 17.47
C ALA A 320 38.91 -33.26 18.12
N ARG A 321 38.29 -32.19 17.63
CA ARG A 321 38.45 -30.84 18.19
C ARG A 321 37.80 -30.72 19.57
N ALA A 322 36.63 -31.30 19.78
CA ALA A 322 35.95 -31.32 21.07
C ALA A 322 36.78 -32.07 22.12
N GLU A 323 37.37 -33.22 21.77
CA GLU A 323 38.29 -33.96 22.64
C GLU A 323 39.53 -33.14 23.01
N GLN A 324 40.15 -32.47 22.03
CA GLN A 324 41.29 -31.58 22.28
C GLN A 324 40.95 -30.42 23.23
N LEU A 325 39.71 -29.93 23.19
CA LEU A 325 39.22 -28.88 24.08
C LEU A 325 38.72 -29.42 25.44
N GLY A 326 38.86 -30.72 25.70
CA GLY A 326 38.46 -31.36 26.96
C GLY A 326 36.94 -31.53 27.12
N ALA A 327 36.17 -31.39 26.04
CA ALA A 327 34.73 -31.59 26.08
C ALA A 327 34.41 -33.08 26.27
N ARG A 328 33.76 -33.42 27.39
CA ARG A 328 33.33 -34.80 27.70
C ARG A 328 32.17 -35.29 26.82
N ARG A 329 31.53 -34.39 26.08
CA ARG A 329 30.49 -34.66 25.09
C ARG A 329 30.89 -33.90 23.82
N GLY A 330 30.80 -34.56 22.66
CA GLY A 330 31.04 -33.89 21.38
C GLY A 330 30.06 -32.74 21.14
N VAL A 331 30.43 -31.78 20.31
CA VAL A 331 29.50 -30.75 19.82
C VAL A 331 28.42 -31.46 19.01
N PRO A 332 27.12 -31.27 19.31
CA PRO A 332 26.07 -31.92 18.54
C PRO A 332 26.05 -31.31 17.13
N LEU A 333 26.36 -32.13 16.12
CA LEU A 333 26.30 -31.75 14.70
C LEU A 333 24.93 -31.14 14.35
N GLU A 334 23.87 -31.61 15.01
CA GLU A 334 22.51 -31.07 14.92
C GLU A 334 22.39 -29.59 15.27
N ALA A 335 23.19 -29.08 16.22
CA ALA A 335 23.15 -27.65 16.55
C ALA A 335 23.75 -26.80 15.42
N ILE A 336 24.87 -27.23 14.83
CA ILE A 336 25.49 -26.55 13.68
C ILE A 336 24.57 -26.61 12.47
N ARG A 337 23.98 -27.79 12.21
CA ARG A 337 22.95 -27.98 11.18
C ARG A 337 21.80 -26.99 11.37
N ALA A 338 21.24 -26.89 12.58
CA ALA A 338 20.16 -25.97 12.89
C ALA A 338 20.55 -24.48 12.71
N GLU A 339 21.79 -24.09 13.05
CA GLU A 339 22.29 -22.72 12.82
C GLU A 339 22.42 -22.40 11.32
N ILE A 340 22.89 -23.35 10.52
CA ILE A 340 22.97 -23.20 9.06
C ILE A 340 21.55 -23.08 8.48
N GLU A 341 20.63 -23.96 8.88
CA GLU A 341 19.24 -23.92 8.46
C GLU A 341 18.59 -22.57 8.80
N GLN A 342 18.78 -22.08 10.03
CA GLN A 342 18.28 -20.78 10.47
C GLN A 342 18.87 -19.64 9.64
N SER A 343 20.16 -19.70 9.34
CA SER A 343 20.83 -18.64 8.58
C SER A 343 20.40 -18.64 7.10
N LEU A 344 20.23 -19.81 6.49
CA LEU A 344 19.70 -19.95 5.14
C LEU A 344 18.24 -19.45 5.06
N ALA A 345 17.43 -19.76 6.07
CA ALA A 345 16.06 -19.24 6.19
C ALA A 345 16.04 -17.71 6.30
N ALA A 346 16.90 -17.12 7.15
CA ALA A 346 17.00 -15.68 7.31
C ALA A 346 17.46 -14.96 6.02
N ILE A 347 18.41 -15.54 5.28
CA ILE A 347 18.84 -15.00 3.97
C ILE A 347 17.69 -15.06 2.96
N ALA A 348 16.98 -16.19 2.89
CA ALA A 348 15.86 -16.34 1.98
C ALA A 348 14.75 -15.33 2.28
N GLU A 349 14.43 -15.16 3.56
CA GLU A 349 13.42 -14.21 4.05
C GLU A 349 13.80 -12.75 3.75
N ALA A 350 15.03 -12.34 4.10
CA ALA A 350 15.52 -10.99 3.89
C ALA A 350 15.48 -10.56 2.41
N GLN A 351 15.53 -11.54 1.50
CA GLN A 351 15.60 -11.35 0.05
C GLN A 351 14.27 -11.66 -0.64
N GLY A 352 13.24 -12.05 0.11
CA GLY A 352 11.94 -12.42 -0.41
C GLY A 352 11.98 -13.63 -1.35
N LEU A 353 12.96 -14.52 -1.18
CA LEU A 353 13.10 -15.74 -1.97
C LEU A 353 12.08 -16.79 -1.51
N SER A 354 11.34 -17.34 -2.47
CA SER A 354 10.40 -18.44 -2.19
C SER A 354 11.18 -19.73 -1.95
N LEU A 355 11.28 -20.18 -0.69
CA LEU A 355 11.87 -21.47 -0.37
C LEU A 355 11.07 -22.66 -0.91
N ALA A 356 9.77 -22.46 -1.18
CA ALA A 356 8.91 -23.48 -1.77
C ALA A 356 9.37 -23.90 -3.19
N GLU A 357 9.95 -22.96 -3.95
CA GLU A 357 10.46 -23.23 -5.30
C GLU A 357 11.83 -23.91 -5.30
N LEU A 358 12.57 -23.80 -4.18
CA LEU A 358 13.98 -24.19 -4.09
C LEU A 358 14.20 -25.52 -3.37
N SER A 359 13.26 -25.96 -2.53
CA SER A 359 13.42 -27.14 -1.71
C SER A 359 13.29 -28.43 -2.53
N ARG A 360 14.43 -29.10 -2.83
CA ARG A 360 14.47 -30.48 -3.34
C ARG A 360 14.98 -31.51 -2.31
N GLY A 361 14.96 -31.15 -1.02
CA GLY A 361 15.41 -31.99 0.09
C GLY A 361 16.43 -31.28 1.00
N GLY A 362 16.94 -32.01 1.99
CA GLY A 362 18.08 -31.61 2.81
C GLY A 362 17.90 -30.34 3.65
N LEU A 363 18.97 -29.55 3.82
CA LEU A 363 19.03 -28.33 4.61
C LEU A 363 18.03 -27.27 4.15
N LEU A 364 17.78 -27.17 2.83
CA LEU A 364 16.77 -26.22 2.34
C LEU A 364 15.35 -26.64 2.71
N SER A 365 15.05 -27.93 2.74
CA SER A 365 13.74 -28.39 3.22
C SER A 365 13.56 -28.07 4.70
N ALA A 366 14.57 -28.34 5.52
CA ALA A 366 14.52 -28.06 6.96
C ALA A 366 14.45 -26.54 7.24
N ALA A 367 15.24 -25.72 6.53
CA ALA A 367 15.15 -24.25 6.60
C ALA A 367 13.76 -23.74 6.20
N ARG A 368 13.16 -24.30 5.15
CA ARG A 368 11.79 -23.98 4.71
C ARG A 368 10.77 -24.35 5.77
N ASP A 369 10.84 -25.57 6.30
CA ASP A 369 9.88 -26.08 7.28
C ASP A 369 9.94 -25.25 8.58
N ARG A 370 11.15 -24.83 8.97
CA ARG A 370 11.35 -23.94 10.11
C ARG A 370 10.84 -22.52 9.87
N LEU A 371 11.13 -21.93 8.71
CA LEU A 371 10.56 -20.61 8.36
C LEU A 371 9.03 -20.67 8.34
N ARG A 372 8.47 -21.76 7.80
CA ARG A 372 7.02 -22.01 7.81
C ARG A 372 6.48 -22.07 9.23
N GLU A 373 7.09 -22.86 10.12
CA GLU A 373 6.66 -22.98 11.52
C GLU A 373 6.71 -21.64 12.25
N ASP A 374 7.80 -20.88 12.10
CA ASP A 374 7.96 -19.55 12.72
C ASP A 374 6.90 -18.55 12.24
N ARG A 375 6.63 -18.53 10.92
CA ARG A 375 5.58 -17.68 10.34
C ARG A 375 4.18 -18.08 10.79
N LEU A 376 3.87 -19.38 10.84
CA LEU A 376 2.61 -19.88 11.36
C LEU A 376 2.42 -19.46 12.82
N SER A 377 3.42 -19.69 13.67
CA SER A 377 3.39 -19.33 15.08
C SER A 377 3.21 -17.82 15.27
N THR A 378 3.93 -17.00 14.50
CA THR A 378 3.81 -15.54 14.56
C THR A 378 2.40 -15.06 14.20
N ILE A 379 1.79 -15.63 13.15
CA ILE A 379 0.43 -15.28 12.73
C ILE A 379 -0.60 -15.72 13.78
N GLU A 380 -0.47 -16.93 14.31
CA GLU A 380 -1.35 -17.47 15.35
C GLU A 380 -1.28 -16.61 16.62
N LEU A 381 -0.07 -16.28 17.10
CA LEU A 381 0.12 -15.43 18.26
C LEU A 381 -0.46 -14.02 18.07
N ALA A 382 -0.33 -13.44 16.87
CA ALA A 382 -0.92 -12.15 16.54
C ALA A 382 -2.46 -12.22 16.51
N ALA A 383 -3.03 -13.26 15.90
CA ALA A 383 -4.48 -13.47 15.83
C ALA A 383 -5.09 -13.74 17.23
N GLU A 384 -4.42 -14.53 18.07
CA GLU A 384 -4.80 -14.76 19.46
C GLU A 384 -4.66 -13.50 20.32
N GLY A 385 -3.64 -12.68 20.06
CA GLY A 385 -3.47 -11.38 20.69
C GLY A 385 -4.66 -10.46 20.40
N LEU A 386 -5.06 -10.37 19.13
CA LEU A 386 -6.25 -9.65 18.70
C LEU A 386 -7.52 -10.21 19.37
N GLN A 387 -7.74 -11.52 19.30
CA GLN A 387 -8.93 -12.15 19.91
C GLN A 387 -9.04 -11.85 21.41
N ARG A 388 -7.95 -12.05 22.17
CA ARG A 388 -7.92 -11.76 23.62
C ARG A 388 -8.21 -10.29 23.92
N ARG A 389 -7.82 -9.36 23.03
CA ARG A 389 -8.13 -7.93 23.17
C ARG A 389 -9.63 -7.67 22.95
N LEU A 390 -10.21 -8.27 21.91
CA LEU A 390 -11.64 -8.16 21.59
C LEU A 390 -12.50 -8.77 22.70
N ASP A 391 -12.16 -9.95 23.19
CA ASP A 391 -12.86 -10.62 24.29
C ASP A 391 -12.82 -9.79 25.59
N ALA A 392 -11.73 -9.06 25.81
CA ALA A 392 -11.59 -8.15 26.94
C ALA A 392 -12.29 -6.79 26.73
N GLY A 393 -12.97 -6.57 25.60
CA GLY A 393 -13.63 -5.31 25.27
C GLY A 393 -12.67 -4.12 25.14
N ARG A 394 -11.38 -4.37 24.86
CA ARG A 394 -10.34 -3.33 24.75
C ARG A 394 -10.29 -2.76 23.34
N TRP A 395 -11.21 -1.85 23.05
CA TRP A 395 -11.35 -1.19 21.76
C TRP A 395 -10.30 -0.09 21.55
N LEU A 396 -9.74 -0.01 20.34
CA LEU A 396 -8.81 1.03 19.92
C LEU A 396 -9.52 2.13 19.13
N PRO A 397 -8.94 3.34 18.96
CA PRO A 397 -9.41 4.29 17.96
C PRO A 397 -9.46 3.65 16.56
N ALA A 398 -10.37 4.10 15.69
CA ALA A 398 -10.59 3.46 14.37
C ALA A 398 -9.32 3.41 13.51
N ALA A 399 -8.48 4.44 13.56
CA ALA A 399 -7.19 4.46 12.88
C ALA A 399 -6.21 3.41 13.42
N ASP A 400 -6.28 3.07 14.71
CA ASP A 400 -5.45 2.04 15.33
C ASP A 400 -6.02 0.63 15.09
N GLU A 401 -7.35 0.47 15.07
CA GLU A 401 -8.00 -0.79 14.62
C GLU A 401 -7.61 -1.11 13.17
N ALA A 402 -7.56 -0.11 12.30
CA ALA A 402 -7.11 -0.28 10.92
C ALA A 402 -5.63 -0.70 10.86
N ARG A 403 -4.75 -0.14 11.70
CA ARG A 403 -3.33 -0.56 11.76
C ARG A 403 -3.18 -2.00 12.20
N GLU A 404 -3.88 -2.41 13.25
CA GLU A 404 -3.78 -3.78 13.78
C GLU A 404 -4.30 -4.80 12.77
N TRP A 405 -5.44 -4.50 12.11
CA TRP A 405 -5.92 -5.32 11.00
C TRP A 405 -4.88 -5.44 9.88
N LEU A 406 -4.34 -4.32 9.40
CA LEU A 406 -3.39 -4.32 8.28
C LEU A 406 -2.06 -4.97 8.65
N ALA A 407 -1.61 -4.86 9.90
CA ALA A 407 -0.45 -5.58 10.39
C ALA A 407 -0.67 -7.10 10.33
N LEU A 408 -1.84 -7.58 10.78
CA LEU A 408 -2.19 -9.00 10.71
C LEU A 408 -2.37 -9.47 9.25
N ALA A 409 -3.03 -8.67 8.41
CA ALA A 409 -3.19 -8.96 6.99
C ALA A 409 -1.83 -9.05 6.26
N ARG A 410 -0.87 -8.19 6.61
CA ARG A 410 0.50 -8.26 6.09
C ARG A 410 1.21 -9.54 6.50
N LEU A 411 1.20 -9.88 7.80
CA LEU A 411 1.78 -11.14 8.30
C LEU A 411 1.17 -12.35 7.58
N TYR A 412 -0.15 -12.35 7.41
CA TYR A 412 -0.88 -13.35 6.65
C TYR A 412 -0.37 -13.43 5.20
N SER A 413 -0.33 -12.31 4.47
CA SER A 413 0.11 -12.29 3.06
C SER A 413 1.56 -12.71 2.88
N GLU A 414 2.45 -12.37 3.82
CA GLU A 414 3.85 -12.82 3.83
C GLU A 414 3.95 -14.34 4.06
N GLY A 415 3.20 -14.88 5.03
CA GLY A 415 3.12 -16.33 5.27
C GLY A 415 2.56 -17.09 4.06
N VAL A 416 1.52 -16.57 3.42
CA VAL A 416 0.93 -17.14 2.20
C VAL A 416 1.91 -17.10 1.03
N ARG A 417 2.64 -16.00 0.84
CA ARG A 417 3.61 -15.86 -0.26
C ARG A 417 4.75 -16.86 -0.15
N SER A 418 5.22 -17.12 1.07
CA SER A 418 6.32 -18.05 1.34
C SER A 418 5.88 -19.52 1.37
N GLY A 419 4.69 -19.81 1.92
CA GLY A 419 4.20 -21.16 2.14
C GLY A 419 3.16 -21.68 1.14
N GLY A 420 2.70 -20.84 0.22
CA GLY A 420 1.70 -21.19 -0.80
C GLY A 420 0.30 -21.49 -0.23
N ASP A 421 -0.50 -22.19 -1.03
CA ASP A 421 -1.92 -22.44 -0.73
C ASP A 421 -2.15 -23.34 0.49
N GLU A 422 -1.19 -24.20 0.85
CA GLU A 422 -1.29 -25.03 2.05
C GLU A 422 -1.24 -24.18 3.32
N VAL A 423 -0.24 -23.28 3.41
CA VAL A 423 -0.15 -22.32 4.51
C VAL A 423 -1.37 -21.41 4.52
N ARG A 424 -1.82 -20.92 3.36
CA ARG A 424 -3.06 -20.13 3.25
C ARG A 424 -4.25 -20.77 3.96
N ARG A 425 -4.49 -22.07 3.73
CA ARG A 425 -5.60 -22.80 4.36
C ARG A 425 -5.47 -22.90 5.87
N LEU A 426 -4.25 -23.12 6.37
CA LEU A 426 -3.97 -23.23 7.80
C LEU A 426 -4.15 -21.87 8.48
N VAL A 427 -3.47 -20.83 8.00
CA VAL A 427 -3.49 -19.51 8.63
C VAL A 427 -4.83 -18.80 8.50
N PHE A 428 -5.60 -19.07 7.44
CA PHE A 428 -6.90 -18.43 7.26
C PHE A 428 -7.84 -18.75 8.42
N ARG A 429 -7.81 -19.98 8.95
CA ARG A 429 -8.64 -20.37 10.09
C ARG A 429 -8.28 -19.59 11.36
N ALA A 430 -6.99 -19.34 11.59
CA ALA A 430 -6.53 -18.57 12.73
C ALA A 430 -6.95 -17.09 12.65
N VAL A 431 -6.85 -16.47 11.47
CA VAL A 431 -7.14 -15.04 11.30
C VAL A 431 -8.62 -14.73 11.05
N HIS A 432 -9.39 -15.67 10.49
CA HIS A 432 -10.77 -15.43 10.06
C HIS A 432 -11.66 -15.03 11.22
N HIS A 433 -11.64 -15.79 12.32
CA HIS A 433 -12.55 -15.55 13.44
C HIS A 433 -12.31 -14.20 14.13
N PRO A 434 -11.07 -13.83 14.54
CA PRO A 434 -10.83 -12.55 15.20
C PRO A 434 -11.14 -11.34 14.30
N LEU A 435 -10.79 -11.41 13.01
CA LEU A 435 -11.08 -10.33 12.07
C LEU A 435 -12.56 -10.23 11.72
N CYS A 436 -13.28 -11.35 11.64
CA CYS A 436 -14.73 -11.36 11.44
C CYS A 436 -15.43 -10.72 12.65
N THR A 437 -15.01 -11.05 13.87
CA THR A 437 -15.50 -10.43 15.11
C THR A 437 -15.26 -8.92 15.12
N LEU A 438 -14.02 -8.48 14.87
CA LEU A 438 -13.69 -7.05 14.78
C LEU A 438 -14.52 -6.35 13.71
N SER A 439 -14.67 -6.93 12.52
CA SER A 439 -15.45 -6.35 11.42
C SER A 439 -16.93 -6.14 11.81
N VAL A 440 -17.55 -7.13 12.46
CA VAL A 440 -18.95 -7.06 12.93
C VAL A 440 -19.12 -5.99 14.00
N GLU A 441 -18.18 -5.89 14.94
CA GLU A 441 -18.19 -4.91 16.03
C GLU A 441 -18.02 -3.48 15.51
N LEU A 442 -17.10 -3.28 14.57
CA LEU A 442 -16.94 -2.01 13.86
C LEU A 442 -18.24 -1.57 13.18
N PHE A 443 -18.96 -2.50 12.55
CA PHE A 443 -20.21 -2.20 11.86
C PHE A 443 -21.37 -1.90 12.82
N ASN A 444 -21.65 -2.81 13.75
CA ASN A 444 -22.86 -2.79 14.58
C ASN A 444 -22.77 -1.80 15.74
N HIS A 445 -21.62 -1.73 16.40
CA HIS A 445 -21.49 -0.99 17.66
C HIS A 445 -20.74 0.33 17.50
N ARG A 446 -19.83 0.43 16.53
CA ARG A 446 -18.97 1.61 16.38
C ARG A 446 -19.32 2.53 15.23
N GLY A 447 -20.17 2.08 14.29
CA GLY A 447 -20.54 2.87 13.12
C GLY A 447 -19.44 2.99 12.07
N GLU A 448 -18.35 2.21 12.19
CA GLU A 448 -17.20 2.18 11.30
C GLU A 448 -17.47 1.30 10.07
N ARG A 449 -18.59 1.58 9.39
CA ARG A 449 -19.13 0.74 8.30
C ARG A 449 -18.18 0.61 7.11
N TRP A 450 -17.44 1.66 6.81
CA TRP A 450 -16.50 1.66 5.68
C TRP A 450 -15.30 0.74 5.97
N LEU A 451 -14.69 0.85 7.16
CA LEU A 451 -13.59 -0.01 7.57
C LEU A 451 -14.04 -1.48 7.66
N SER A 452 -15.19 -1.73 8.28
CA SER A 452 -15.80 -3.07 8.30
C SER A 452 -16.04 -3.63 6.89
N ASN A 453 -16.52 -2.81 5.94
CA ASN A 453 -16.71 -3.25 4.55
C ASN A 453 -15.40 -3.71 3.91
N ALA A 454 -14.31 -2.94 4.08
CA ALA A 454 -12.99 -3.29 3.55
C ALA A 454 -12.46 -4.59 4.16
N MET A 455 -12.57 -4.76 5.48
CA MET A 455 -12.20 -5.99 6.18
C MET A 455 -13.00 -7.20 5.69
N THR A 456 -14.32 -7.03 5.53
CA THR A 456 -15.22 -8.09 5.07
C THR A 456 -14.90 -8.51 3.62
N ARG A 457 -14.59 -7.54 2.74
CA ARG A 457 -14.14 -7.82 1.36
C ARG A 457 -12.80 -8.55 1.33
N TRP A 458 -11.85 -8.15 2.17
CA TRP A 458 -10.59 -8.87 2.34
C TRP A 458 -10.82 -10.32 2.79
N LEU A 459 -11.61 -10.52 3.85
CA LEU A 459 -11.97 -11.86 4.33
C LEU A 459 -12.67 -12.71 3.27
N LEU A 460 -13.50 -12.10 2.41
CA LEU A 460 -14.16 -12.81 1.30
C LEU A 460 -13.15 -13.26 0.23
N ILE A 461 -12.20 -12.39 -0.15
CA ILE A 461 -11.14 -12.72 -1.10
C ILE A 461 -10.32 -13.90 -0.56
N GLU A 462 -9.89 -13.82 0.70
CA GLU A 462 -9.05 -14.86 1.31
C GLU A 462 -9.82 -16.15 1.59
N ALA A 463 -11.11 -16.09 1.96
CA ALA A 463 -11.94 -17.28 2.12
C ALA A 463 -12.04 -18.07 0.81
N ARG A 464 -12.27 -17.38 -0.31
CA ARG A 464 -12.32 -17.99 -1.64
C ARG A 464 -10.96 -18.57 -2.03
N ALA A 465 -9.89 -17.81 -1.80
CA ALA A 465 -8.52 -18.22 -2.11
C ALA A 465 -8.06 -19.42 -1.26
N ALA A 466 -8.58 -19.57 -0.04
CA ALA A 466 -8.35 -20.71 0.84
C ALA A 466 -9.29 -21.89 0.55
N GLY A 467 -10.35 -21.71 -0.24
CA GLY A 467 -11.37 -22.73 -0.49
C GLY A 467 -12.32 -22.97 0.69
N ASP A 468 -12.45 -22.02 1.62
CA ASP A 468 -13.42 -22.07 2.72
C ASP A 468 -14.78 -21.50 2.27
N LEU A 469 -15.61 -22.37 1.70
CA LEU A 469 -16.92 -22.00 1.16
C LEU A 469 -17.86 -21.40 2.23
N ARG A 470 -17.82 -21.92 3.46
CA ARG A 470 -18.68 -21.45 4.55
C ARG A 470 -18.31 -20.03 4.98
N ALA A 471 -17.01 -19.76 5.11
CA ALA A 471 -16.53 -18.41 5.41
C ALA A 471 -16.87 -17.44 4.29
N ALA A 472 -16.72 -17.85 3.02
CA ALA A 472 -17.06 -17.05 1.86
C ALA A 472 -18.56 -16.69 1.83
N GLU A 473 -19.45 -17.66 2.00
CA GLU A 473 -20.91 -17.44 2.07
C GLU A 473 -21.30 -16.49 3.22
N LEU A 474 -20.63 -16.61 4.37
CA LEU A 474 -20.83 -15.69 5.49
C LEU A 474 -20.47 -14.26 5.10
N GLN A 475 -19.29 -14.04 4.51
CA GLN A 475 -18.87 -12.68 4.12
C GLN A 475 -19.73 -12.10 3.00
N GLU A 476 -20.19 -12.93 2.05
CA GLU A 476 -21.13 -12.48 1.02
C GLU A 476 -22.45 -11.98 1.61
N ARG A 477 -22.97 -12.65 2.65
CA ARG A 477 -24.15 -12.17 3.36
C ARG A 477 -23.87 -10.86 4.09
N ASN A 478 -22.73 -10.75 4.75
CA ASN A 478 -22.33 -9.52 5.46
C ASN A 478 -22.21 -8.31 4.51
N LEU A 479 -21.74 -8.51 3.27
CA LEU A 479 -21.64 -7.43 2.28
C LEU A 479 -22.98 -7.00 1.66
N ARG A 480 -24.05 -7.76 1.88
CA ARG A 480 -25.41 -7.39 1.40
C ARG A 480 -26.19 -6.55 2.42
N LEU A 481 -25.74 -6.53 3.67
CA LEU A 481 -26.27 -5.71 4.76
C LEU A 481 -25.75 -4.27 4.65
#